data_AF-J9CKM6-F1
#
_entry.id   AF-J9CKM6-F1
#
_cell.length_a   1.000
_cell.length_b   1.000
_cell.length_c   1.000
_cell.angle_alpha   90.00
_cell.angle_beta   90.00
_cell.angle_gamma   90.00
#
_symmetry.space_group_name_H-M   'P 1'
#
loop_
_entity.id
_entity.type
_entity.pdbx_description
1 polymer ?
#
loop_
_entity_poly.entity_id
_entity_poly.type
_entity_poly.pdbx_seq_one_letter_code
_entity_poly.pdbx_strand_id
1 'polypeptide(L)'
;MFHLRGEFYGFLPIYPIEKNSLNKAYYGKAFSNFEYLGEVSVVCQLPFGNISAYVNHYSSPKKEWNVGLSLGWQLFNYRFIE
;
A
#
# COMPACT_ATOMS: atom_id res chain seq x y z
N MET A 1 -3.42 22.48 3.11
CA MET A 1 -2.86 22.61 4.48
C MET A 1 -2.90 21.26 5.19
N PHE A 2 -4.04 20.59 5.33
CA PHE A 2 -4.10 19.16 5.72
C PHE A 2 -5.13 18.39 4.87
N HIS A 3 -4.82 17.16 4.50
CA HIS A 3 -5.67 16.26 3.71
C HIS A 3 -5.74 14.90 4.39
N LEU A 4 -6.93 14.30 4.43
CA LEU A 4 -7.09 12.91 4.82
C LEU A 4 -7.23 12.08 3.54
N ARG A 5 -6.42 11.02 3.42
CA ARG A 5 -6.44 10.10 2.30
C ARG A 5 -6.71 8.70 2.83
N GLY A 6 -7.71 8.04 2.28
CA GLY A 6 -7.97 6.62 2.49
C GLY A 6 -7.73 5.86 1.20
N GLU A 7 -6.96 4.79 1.27
CA GLU A 7 -6.70 3.88 0.16
C GLU A 7 -7.12 2.47 0.56
N PHE A 8 -7.77 1.75 -0.35
CA PHE A 8 -8.16 0.36 -0.12
C PHE A 8 -7.92 -0.44 -1.39
N TYR A 9 -7.15 -1.51 -1.26
CA TYR A 9 -6.79 -2.40 -2.35
C TYR A 9 -7.27 -3.80 -2.00
N GLY A 10 -7.91 -4.44 -2.97
CA GLY A 10 -8.31 -5.84 -2.89
C GLY A 10 -7.60 -6.65 -3.96
N PHE A 11 -7.09 -7.81 -3.59
CA PHE A 11 -6.47 -8.78 -4.47
C PHE A 11 -7.22 -10.10 -4.39
N LEU A 12 -7.78 -10.53 -5.51
CA LEU A 12 -8.54 -11.77 -5.63
C LEU A 12 -8.04 -12.56 -6.85
N PRO A 13 -7.08 -13.49 -6.68
CA PRO A 13 -6.61 -14.34 -7.76
C PRO A 13 -7.71 -15.28 -8.26
N ILE A 14 -7.81 -15.40 -9.59
CA ILE A 14 -8.70 -16.37 -10.23
C ILE A 14 -8.26 -17.79 -9.90
N TYR A 15 -6.96 -18.09 -9.86
CA TYR A 15 -6.42 -19.36 -9.35
C TYR A 15 -5.25 -19.06 -8.41
N PRO A 16 -5.45 -19.12 -7.08
CA PRO A 16 -4.35 -18.89 -6.15
C PRO A 16 -3.31 -19.99 -6.28
N ILE A 17 -2.02 -19.64 -6.21
CA ILE A 17 -0.94 -20.61 -6.21
C ILE A 17 -0.67 -20.99 -4.75
N GLU A 18 -0.96 -22.23 -4.40
CA GLU A 18 -0.82 -22.77 -3.05
C GLU A 18 0.30 -23.81 -2.98
N LYS A 19 0.76 -24.10 -1.76
CA LYS A 19 1.86 -25.02 -1.49
C LYS A 19 1.32 -26.28 -0.82
N ASN A 20 1.57 -27.46 -1.40
CA ASN A 20 1.14 -28.71 -0.80
C ASN A 20 2.12 -29.21 0.30
N SER A 21 1.77 -30.32 0.96
CA SER A 21 2.58 -30.97 1.99
C SER A 21 3.97 -31.45 1.52
N LEU A 22 4.17 -31.62 0.21
CA LEU A 22 5.44 -31.97 -0.45
C LEU A 22 6.17 -30.73 -1.00
N ASN A 23 5.78 -29.53 -0.58
CA ASN A 23 6.31 -28.24 -1.05
C ASN A 23 6.15 -27.99 -2.57
N LYS A 24 5.23 -28.68 -3.26
CA LYS A 24 4.93 -28.42 -4.67
C LYS A 24 3.86 -27.35 -4.81
N ALA A 25 4.03 -26.47 -5.81
CA ALA A 25 3.04 -25.48 -6.18
C ALA A 25 1.86 -26.15 -6.90
N TYR A 26 0.64 -25.78 -6.55
CA TYR A 26 -0.59 -26.19 -7.26
C TYR A 26 -1.58 -25.02 -7.33
N TYR A 27 -2.50 -25.08 -8.29
CA TYR A 27 -3.58 -24.11 -8.40
C TYR A 27 -4.71 -24.48 -7.44
N GLY A 28 -5.02 -23.56 -6.52
CA GLY A 28 -6.15 -23.65 -5.61
C GLY A 28 -7.49 -23.39 -6.31
N LYS A 29 -8.55 -23.37 -5.52
CA LYS A 29 -9.92 -23.16 -6.02
C LYS A 29 -10.09 -21.74 -6.54
N ALA A 30 -10.93 -21.58 -7.56
CA ALA A 30 -11.13 -20.27 -8.13
C ALA A 30 -11.74 -19.27 -7.14
N PHE A 31 -11.19 -18.05 -7.11
CA PHE A 31 -11.61 -16.95 -6.23
C PHE A 31 -11.64 -17.29 -4.73
N SER A 32 -10.80 -18.23 -4.26
CA SER A 32 -10.87 -18.70 -2.87
C SER A 32 -10.08 -17.87 -1.86
N ASN A 33 -9.08 -17.10 -2.29
CA ASN A 33 -8.18 -16.36 -1.39
C ASN A 33 -8.31 -14.86 -1.63
N PHE A 34 -9.13 -14.18 -0.86
CA PHE A 34 -9.24 -12.72 -0.90
C PHE A 34 -8.22 -12.09 0.05
N GLU A 35 -7.32 -11.26 -0.50
CA GLU A 35 -6.38 -10.46 0.28
C GLU A 35 -6.71 -8.98 0.13
N TYR A 36 -6.52 -8.20 1.18
CA TYR A 36 -6.74 -6.77 1.14
C TYR A 36 -5.63 -5.99 1.84
N LEU A 37 -5.51 -4.72 1.46
CA LEU A 37 -4.63 -3.72 2.05
C LEU A 37 -5.46 -2.45 2.23
N GLY A 38 -5.64 -2.02 3.47
CA GLY A 38 -6.23 -0.72 3.79
C GLY A 38 -5.16 0.23 4.31
N GLU A 39 -5.15 1.46 3.83
CA GLU A 39 -4.28 2.53 4.34
C GLU A 39 -5.10 3.79 4.61
N VAL A 40 -4.81 4.45 5.72
CA VAL A 40 -5.32 5.78 6.02
C VAL A 40 -4.13 6.67 6.34
N SER A 41 -4.06 7.83 5.69
CA SER A 41 -3.00 8.80 5.86
C SER A 41 -3.51 10.22 6.04
N VAL A 42 -2.81 10.98 6.87
CA VAL A 42 -2.99 12.42 7.06
C VAL A 42 -1.80 13.11 6.44
N VAL A 43 -2.05 13.99 5.46
CA VAL A 43 -1.04 14.67 4.66
C VAL A 43 -1.09 16.17 4.95
N CYS A 44 0.01 16.73 5.43
CA CYS A 44 0.26 18.16 5.49
C CYS A 44 0.98 18.60 4.21
N GLN A 45 0.35 19.48 3.45
CA GLN A 45 0.91 20.02 2.21
C GLN A 45 1.54 21.39 2.46
N LEU A 46 2.83 21.51 2.15
CA LEU A 46 3.64 22.73 2.23
C LEU A 46 3.95 23.23 0.81
N PRO A 47 4.33 24.52 0.63
CA PRO A 47 4.68 25.07 -0.68
C PRO A 47 5.91 24.41 -1.36
N PHE A 48 6.72 23.68 -0.60
CA PHE A 48 8.00 23.09 -1.03
C PHE A 48 8.06 21.57 -0.84
N GLY A 49 6.96 20.94 -0.41
CA GLY A 49 6.96 19.52 -0.08
C GLY A 49 5.72 19.07 0.69
N ASN A 50 5.70 17.80 1.09
CA ASN A 50 4.58 17.16 1.77
C ASN A 50 5.08 16.35 2.96
N ILE A 51 4.35 16.38 4.06
CA ILE A 51 4.61 15.52 5.23
C ILE A 51 3.36 14.67 5.44
N SER A 52 3.48 13.36 5.52
CA SER A 52 2.33 12.49 5.79
C SER A 52 2.59 11.51 6.91
N ALA A 53 1.57 11.24 7.71
CA ALA A 53 1.53 10.14 8.65
C ALA A 53 0.52 9.12 8.16
N TYR A 54 0.87 7.84 8.13
CA TYR A 54 -0.01 6.79 7.63
C TYR A 54 -0.07 5.60 8.58
N VAL A 55 -1.23 4.96 8.60
CA VAL A 55 -1.44 3.64 9.18
C VAL A 55 -1.98 2.73 8.09
N ASN A 56 -1.38 1.57 7.91
CA ASN A 56 -1.89 0.57 6.99
C ASN A 56 -2.05 -0.79 7.67
N HIS A 57 -2.96 -1.57 7.10
CA HIS A 57 -3.28 -2.90 7.54
C HIS A 57 -3.28 -3.83 6.34
N TYR A 58 -2.46 -4.88 6.42
CA TYR A 58 -2.34 -5.90 5.39
C TYR A 58 -3.01 -7.18 5.87
N SER A 59 -3.91 -7.78 5.09
CA SER A 59 -4.45 -9.10 5.37
C SER A 59 -3.37 -10.20 5.31
N SER A 60 -2.48 -10.11 4.32
CA SER A 60 -1.40 -11.08 4.07
C SER A 60 -0.03 -10.51 4.43
N PRO A 61 0.90 -11.32 4.95
CA PRO A 61 0.78 -12.75 5.26
C PRO A 61 0.31 -13.05 6.70
N LYS A 62 0.26 -12.04 7.58
CA LYS A 62 0.05 -12.23 9.03
C LYS A 62 -0.90 -11.22 9.68
N LYS A 63 -1.72 -10.51 8.90
CA LYS A 63 -2.62 -9.46 9.43
C LYS A 63 -1.84 -8.33 10.13
N GLU A 64 -0.77 -7.87 9.49
CA GLU A 64 0.16 -6.90 10.06
C GLU A 64 -0.40 -5.48 10.02
N TRP A 65 -0.06 -4.68 11.02
CA TRP A 65 -0.33 -3.24 11.07
C TRP A 65 0.99 -2.49 10.98
N ASN A 66 1.08 -1.49 10.10
CA ASN A 66 2.25 -0.63 10.03
C ASN A 66 1.83 0.82 10.18
N VAL A 67 2.70 1.57 10.85
CA VAL A 67 2.54 3.02 11.04
C VAL A 67 3.84 3.66 10.58
N GLY A 68 3.73 4.75 9.82
CA GLY A 68 4.90 5.43 9.29
C GLY A 68 4.68 6.91 9.06
N LEU A 69 5.81 7.60 8.85
CA LEU A 69 5.87 8.99 8.42
C LEU A 69 6.58 9.04 7.06
N SER A 70 6.08 9.86 6.14
CA SER A 70 6.72 10.13 4.87
C SER A 70 6.99 11.63 4.72
N LEU A 71 8.21 11.95 4.28
CA LEU A 71 8.66 13.32 4.01
C LEU A 71 8.96 13.42 2.51
N GLY A 72 8.15 14.19 1.80
CA GLY A 72 8.37 14.54 0.41
C GLY A 72 8.94 15.95 0.29
N TRP A 73 10.03 16.10 -0.45
CA TRP A 73 10.64 17.40 -0.74
C TRP A 73 10.61 17.65 -2.24
N GLN A 74 10.10 18.80 -2.67
CA GLN A 74 10.10 19.19 -4.08
C GLN A 74 11.45 19.79 -4.45
N LEU A 75 12.19 19.09 -5.31
CA LEU A 75 13.45 19.59 -5.86
C LEU A 75 13.14 20.47 -7.07
N PHE A 76 13.36 21.78 -6.92
CA PHE A 76 13.24 22.73 -8.03
C PHE A 76 14.52 22.68 -8.87
N ASN A 77 14.36 22.43 -10.17
CA ASN A 77 15.47 22.53 -11.11
C ASN A 77 15.34 23.83 -11.91
N TYR A 78 16.32 24.71 -11.73
CA TYR A 78 16.39 26.02 -12.38
C TYR A 78 16.52 25.95 -13.91
N ARG A 79 16.86 24.78 -14.48
CA ARG A 79 16.91 24.57 -15.94
C ARG A 79 15.56 24.19 -16.57
N PHE A 80 14.51 23.99 -15.79
CA PHE A 80 13.17 23.66 -16.27
C PHE A 80 12.20 24.86 -16.23
N ILE A 81 12.68 26.03 -15.80
CA ILE A 81 11.96 27.30 -15.90
C ILE A 81 12.54 27.98 -17.15
N GLU A 82 11.88 27.79 -18.29
CA GLU A 82 12.13 28.52 -19.54
C GLU A 82 11.49 29.91 -19.48
#